data_AF-A0A4U1HZ25-F1
#
_entry.id   AF-A0A4U1HZ25-F1
#
_cell.length_a   1.000
_cell.length_b   1.000
_cell.length_c   1.000
_cell.angle_alpha   90.00
_cell.angle_beta   90.00
_cell.angle_gamma   90.00
#
_symmetry.space_group_name_H-M   'P 1'
#
loop_
_entity.id
_entity.type
_entity.pdbx_description
1 polymer ?
#
loop_
_entity_poly.entity_id
_entity_poly.type
_entity_poly.pdbx_seq_one_letter_code
_entity_poly.pdbx_strand_id
1 'polypeptide(L)' 'MQDELNQLHDVASKLLGNHLGTWADSLMNATAGHDDNKALSVLHSLLAVRSALAPLVGSQQDTSHG' A
#
# COMPACT_ATOMS: atom_id res chain seq x y z
N MET A 1 8.89 12.85 12.97
CA MET A 1 8.37 11.48 13.17
C MET A 1 6.95 11.30 12.68
N GLN A 2 5.93 12.03 13.17
CA GLN A 2 4.56 11.83 12.66
C GLN A 2 4.40 12.18 11.17
N ASP A 3 4.99 13.28 10.73
CA ASP A 3 4.95 13.68 9.30
C ASP A 3 5.65 12.66 8.41
N GLU A 4 6.74 12.04 8.89
CA GLU A 4 7.47 10.99 8.18
C GLU A 4 6.64 9.70 8.09
N LEU A 5 5.92 9.34 9.15
CA LEU A 5 4.98 8.20 9.15
C LEU A 5 3.80 8.44 8.20
N ASN A 6 3.23 9.65 8.22
CA ASN A 6 2.16 10.04 7.30
C ASN A 6 2.66 10.01 5.85
N GLN A 7 3.86 10.53 5.58
CA GLN A 7 4.48 10.50 4.25
C GLN A 7 4.76 9.06 3.80
N LEU A 8 5.26 8.20 4.68
CA LEU A 8 5.53 6.80 4.35
C LEU A 8 4.25 6.03 4.06
N HIS A 9 3.17 6.29 4.80
CA HIS A 9 1.86 5.69 4.55
C HIS A 9 1.25 6.15 3.23
N ASP A 10 1.38 7.43 2.89
CA ASP A 10 0.94 7.98 1.60
C ASP A 10 1.73 7.37 0.43
N VAL A 11 3.05 7.29 0.55
CA VAL A 11 3.92 6.63 -0.45
C VAL A 11 3.55 5.15 -0.62
N ALA A 12 3.37 4.41 0.47
CA ALA A 12 2.95 3.00 0.41
C ALA A 12 1.57 2.85 -0.26
N SER A 13 0.63 3.75 0.03
CA SER A 13 -0.71 3.75 -0.58
C SER A 13 -0.66 4.05 -2.08
N LYS A 14 0.15 5.03 -2.50
CA LYS A 14 0.37 5.36 -3.92
C LYS A 14 1.03 4.22 -4.69
N LEU A 15 2.09 3.62 -4.12
CA LEU A 15 2.76 2.46 -4.72
C LEU A 15 1.82 1.27 -4.85
N LEU A 16 1.00 0.98 -3.84
CA LEU A 16 0.01 -0.08 -3.89
C LEU A 16 -1.00 0.16 -5.03
N GLY A 17 -1.53 1.38 -5.16
CA GLY A 17 -2.44 1.73 -6.26
C GLY A 17 -1.78 1.57 -7.64
N ASN A 18 -0.53 2.01 -7.80
CA ASN A 18 0.20 1.88 -9.05
C ASN A 18 0.48 0.42 -9.44
N HIS A 19 0.89 -0.41 -8.47
CA HIS A 19 1.11 -1.83 -8.71
C HIS A 19 -0.19 -2.59 -8.99
N LEU A 20 -1.30 -2.20 -8.36
CA LEU A 20 -2.62 -2.75 -8.67
C LEU A 20 -3.05 -2.43 -10.09
N GLY A 21 -2.89 -1.17 -10.52
CA GLY A 21 -3.19 -0.76 -11.90
C GLY A 21 -2.34 -1.52 -12.93
N THR A 22 -1.02 -1.59 -12.69
CA THR A 22 -0.10 -2.32 -13.56
C THR A 22 -0.44 -3.81 -13.64
N TRP A 23 -0.81 -4.43 -12.51
CA TRP A 23 -1.24 -5.81 -12.49
C TRP A 23 -2.58 -6.02 -13.22
N ALA A 24 -3.54 -5.11 -13.05
CA ALA A 24 -4.81 -5.17 -13.78
C ALA A 24 -4.61 -5.05 -15.31
N ASP A 25 -3.73 -4.15 -15.75
CA ASP A 25 -3.35 -4.03 -17.17
C ASP A 25 -2.65 -5.30 -17.68
N SER A 26 -1.77 -5.88 -16.86
CA SER A 26 -1.10 -7.14 -17.16
C SER A 26 -2.10 -8.29 -17.31
N LEU A 27 -3.09 -8.36 -16.42
CA LEU A 27 -4.16 -9.37 -16.43
C LEU A 27 -5.05 -9.22 -17.67
N MET A 28 -5.41 -7.99 -18.04
CA MET A 28 -6.19 -7.72 -19.26
C MET A 28 -5.46 -8.13 -20.53
N ASN A 29 -4.13 -8.05 -20.53
CA ASN A 29 -3.28 -8.41 -21.68
C ASN A 29 -2.66 -9.81 -21.56
N ALA A 30 -3.01 -10.58 -20.52
CA ALA A 30 -2.39 -11.86 -20.22
C ALA A 30 -2.81 -12.95 -21.23
N THR A 31 -1.84 -13.69 -21.74
CA THR A 31 -2.08 -14.95 -22.45
C THR A 31 -2.13 -16.13 -21.48
N ALA A 32 -2.63 -17.29 -21.92
CA ALA A 32 -2.63 -18.51 -21.12
C ALA A 32 -1.21 -18.84 -20.60
N GLY A 33 -1.06 -18.99 -19.28
CA GLY A 33 0.22 -19.24 -18.61
C GLY A 33 0.90 -18.02 -18.00
N HIS A 34 0.22 -16.86 -17.92
CA HIS A 34 0.72 -15.69 -17.20
C HIS A 34 0.92 -15.99 -15.71
N ASP A 35 2.11 -15.67 -15.19
CA ASP A 35 2.47 -15.89 -13.78
C ASP A 35 2.29 -14.60 -12.96
N ASP A 36 1.21 -14.57 -12.19
CA ASP A 36 0.85 -13.46 -11.32
C ASP A 36 1.59 -13.47 -9.96
N ASN A 37 2.33 -14.53 -9.63
CA ASN A 37 2.89 -14.69 -8.27
C ASN A 37 3.81 -13.54 -7.87
N LYS A 38 4.59 -13.01 -8.82
CA LYS A 38 5.46 -11.86 -8.57
C LYS A 38 4.64 -10.60 -8.25
N ALA A 39 3.59 -10.32 -9.04
CA ALA A 39 2.74 -9.15 -8.83
C ALA A 39 2.01 -9.25 -7.50
N LEU A 40 1.43 -10.41 -7.20
CA LEU A 40 0.75 -10.68 -5.93
C LEU A 40 1.69 -10.57 -4.72
N SER A 41 2.94 -11.03 -4.83
CA SER A 41 3.93 -10.91 -3.75
C SER A 41 4.29 -9.45 -3.44
N VAL A 42 4.43 -8.61 -4.48
CA VAL A 42 4.67 -7.17 -4.31
C VAL A 42 3.46 -6.48 -3.68
N LEU A 43 2.25 -6.80 -4.17
CA LEU A 43 1.00 -6.26 -3.64
C LEU A 43 0.79 -6.60 -2.16
N HIS A 44 1.02 -7.86 -1.78
CA HIS A 44 0.96 -8.28 -0.38
C HIS A 44 1.97 -7.54 0.50
N SER A 45 3.20 -7.35 0.01
CA SER A 45 4.25 -6.63 0.77
C SER A 45 3.86 -5.17 0.99
N LEU A 46 3.37 -4.48 -0.04
CA LEU A 46 2.91 -3.09 0.06
C LEU A 46 1.67 -2.96 0.96
N LEU A 47 0.75 -3.92 0.89
CA LEU A 47 -0.42 -3.97 1.76
C LEU A 47 -0.02 -4.17 3.23
N ALA A 48 0.95 -5.04 3.50
CA ALA A 48 1.46 -5.27 4.85
C ALA A 48 2.09 -4.01 5.44
N VAL A 49 2.93 -3.31 4.67
CA VAL A 49 3.54 -2.04 5.09
C VAL A 49 2.46 -0.99 5.37
N ARG A 50 1.52 -0.79 4.44
CA ARG A 50 0.42 0.17 4.62
C ARG A 50 -0.41 -0.13 5.87
N SER A 51 -0.71 -1.41 6.10
CA SER A 51 -1.53 -1.87 7.24
C SER A 51 -0.78 -1.72 8.57
N ALA A 52 0.52 -1.97 8.60
CA ALA A 52 1.36 -1.75 9.78
C ALA A 52 1.47 -0.25 10.15
N LEU A 53 1.45 0.63 9.14
CA LEU A 53 1.50 2.08 9.33
C LEU A 53 0.14 2.69 9.69
N ALA A 54 -0.98 2.07 9.29
CA ALA A 54 -2.33 2.58 9.52
C ALA A 54 -2.63 2.99 10.98
N PRO A 55 -2.34 2.18 12.02
CA PRO A 55 -2.59 2.58 13.42
C PRO A 55 -1.63 3.66 13.94
N LEU A 56 -0.56 3.97 13.20
CA LEU A 56 0.41 5.01 13.56
C LEU A 56 0.12 6.33 12.85
N VAL A 57 -0.72 6.31 11.82
CA VAL A 57 -1.11 7.47 11.01
C VAL A 57 -2.42 8.01 11.58
N GLY A 58 -2.35 9.14 12.28
CA GLY A 58 -3.53 9.80 12.87
C GLY A 58 -3.65 9.74 14.38
N SER A 59 -2.71 9.11 15.11
CA SER A 59 -2.68 9.06 16.59
C SER A 59 -2.30 10.40 17.26
N GLN A 60 -2.54 11.51 16.58
CA GLN A 60 -2.31 12.88 17.06
C GLN A 60 -3.62 13.69 17.19
N GLN A 61 -4.77 13.02 17.25
CA GLN A 61 -6.02 13.58 17.76
C GLN A 61 -6.31 12.96 19.14
N ASP A 62 -6.52 13.83 20.12
CA ASP A 62 -6.99 13.56 21.50
C ASP A 62 -5.95 13.21 22.59
N THR A 63 -4.98 14.11 22.80
CA THR A 63 -4.44 14.36 24.15
C THR A 63 -4.73 15.78 24.64
N SER A 64 -5.84 16.38 24.20
CA SER A 64 -6.31 17.68 24.70
C SER A 64 -7.75 17.55 25.16
N HIS A 65 -8.05 18.09 26.35
CA HIS A 65 -9.28 18.01 27.16
C HIS A 65 -9.39 16.74 28.01
N GLY A 66 -9.37 16.77 29.34
CA GLY A 66 -9.35 17.82 30.36
C GLY A 66 -9.50 17.14 31.72
#